data_AF-A0AAD1SGZ8-F1
#
_entry.id   AF-A0AAD1SGZ8-F1
#
_cell.length_a   1.000
_cell.length_b   1.000
_cell.length_c   1.000
_cell.angle_alpha   90.00
_cell.angle_beta   90.00
_cell.angle_gamma   90.00
#
_symmetry.space_group_name_H-M   'P 1'
#
loop_
_entity.id
_entity.type
_entity.pdbx_description
1 polymer ?
#
loop_
_entity_poly.entity_id
_entity_poly.type
_entity_poly.pdbx_seq_one_letter_code
_entity_poly.pdbx_strand_id
1 'polypeptide(L)'
;MQAELQCHGKDSAQLVSACYEEQVQIILSEFEKCFTDFTSIKPVASYLCFPFGEGIDVDYMASKVAALFELDNSAVESEILTLQNDIEMESRATPGKKGDFWNLLMEQKYPNLRRWALNLTALFGSTYLCETAFSHMKIIKSKYRSTMTDIHLVACLRFATSSYCPAYEKLAASS
;
A
#
# COMPACT_ATOMS: atom_id res chain seq x y z
N MET A 1 -28.47 43.94 42.92
CA MET A 1 -28.30 42.47 42.92
C MET A 1 -28.53 41.94 41.51
N GLN A 2 -27.63 42.31 40.60
CA GLN A 2 -27.60 41.81 39.22
C GLN A 2 -26.13 41.68 38.85
N ALA A 3 -25.55 40.60 39.33
CA ALA A 3 -24.32 40.00 38.85
C ALA A 3 -24.46 38.52 39.20
N GLU A 4 -23.93 37.66 38.35
CA GLU A 4 -23.98 36.19 38.42
C GLU A 4 -25.24 35.57 37.82
N LEU A 5 -25.22 35.39 36.49
CA LEU A 5 -25.70 34.18 35.80
C LEU A 5 -25.43 34.29 34.29
N GLN A 6 -24.16 34.47 33.90
CA GLN A 6 -23.79 34.34 32.49
C GLN A 6 -22.31 34.00 32.30
N CYS A 7 -21.85 32.83 32.77
CA CYS A 7 -20.51 32.34 32.39
C CYS A 7 -20.28 30.83 32.58
N HIS A 8 -21.15 29.95 32.07
CA HIS A 8 -20.88 28.49 32.12
C HIS A 8 -21.10 27.71 30.81
N GLY A 9 -21.72 28.33 29.78
CA GLY A 9 -21.96 27.66 28.50
C GLY A 9 -20.82 27.78 27.47
N LYS A 10 -19.94 28.79 27.61
CA LYS A 10 -18.85 29.06 26.64
C LYS A 10 -17.58 28.27 26.94
N ASP A 11 -17.30 28.08 28.23
CA ASP A 11 -16.10 27.39 28.73
C ASP A 11 -16.13 25.88 28.42
N SER A 12 -17.28 25.23 28.62
CA SER A 12 -17.47 23.81 28.33
C SER A 12 -17.37 23.49 26.83
N ALA A 13 -17.92 24.35 25.97
CA ALA A 13 -17.81 24.18 24.51
C ALA A 13 -16.38 24.41 23.99
N GLN A 14 -15.64 25.37 24.56
CA GLN A 14 -14.23 25.60 24.22
C GLN A 14 -13.32 24.47 24.73
N LEU A 15 -13.57 23.96 25.94
CA LEU A 15 -12.87 22.79 26.50
C LEU A 15 -13.13 21.52 25.67
N VAL A 16 -14.37 21.31 25.22
CA VAL A 16 -14.73 20.19 24.34
C VAL A 16 -14.08 20.33 22.97
N SER A 17 -14.06 21.54 22.38
CA SER A 17 -13.37 21.81 21.11
C SER A 17 -11.85 21.57 21.21
N ALA A 18 -11.22 22.02 22.29
CA ALA A 18 -9.79 21.80 22.54
C ALA A 18 -9.46 20.31 22.73
N CYS A 19 -10.36 19.55 23.37
CA CYS A 19 -10.20 18.10 23.53
C CYS A 19 -10.27 17.36 22.18
N TYR A 20 -11.17 17.76 21.27
CA TYR A 20 -11.21 17.20 19.93
C TYR A 20 -9.99 17.57 19.10
N GLU A 21 -9.48 18.79 19.24
CA GLU A 21 -8.25 19.23 18.57
C GLU A 21 -7.04 18.39 19.00
N GLU A 22 -6.89 18.14 20.29
CA GLU A 22 -5.85 17.25 20.83
C GLU A 22 -5.98 15.82 20.29
N GLN A 23 -7.19 15.26 20.25
CA GLN A 23 -7.42 13.93 19.69
C GLN A 23 -7.11 13.86 18.19
N VAL A 24 -7.46 14.90 17.42
CA VAL A 24 -7.11 14.97 16.00
C VAL A 24 -5.60 15.00 15.80
N GLN A 25 -4.86 15.76 16.62
CA GLN A 25 -3.40 15.79 16.57
C GLN A 25 -2.76 14.44 16.91
N ILE A 26 -3.30 13.74 17.93
CA ILE A 26 -2.85 12.38 18.26
C ILE A 26 -3.07 11.44 17.07
N ILE A 27 -4.26 11.47 16.45
CA ILE A 27 -4.56 10.63 15.29
C ILE A 27 -3.65 10.97 14.10
N LEU A 28 -3.40 12.25 13.84
CA LEU A 28 -2.50 12.69 12.78
C LEU A 28 -1.07 12.22 13.02
N SER A 29 -0.54 12.36 14.25
CA SER A 29 0.81 11.91 14.58
C SER A 29 0.96 10.39 14.48
N GLU A 30 -0.01 9.62 14.95
CA GLU A 30 0.01 8.15 14.80
C GLU A 30 -0.16 7.73 13.33
N PHE A 31 -0.96 8.46 12.55
CA PHE A 31 -1.04 8.24 11.10
C PHE A 31 0.32 8.47 10.44
N GLU A 32 0.94 9.63 10.62
CA GLU A 32 2.26 9.93 10.04
C GLU A 32 3.32 8.89 10.45
N LYS A 33 3.32 8.49 11.72
CA LYS A 33 4.18 7.43 12.26
C LYS A 33 3.93 6.08 11.61
N CYS A 34 2.69 5.72 11.27
CA CYS A 34 2.40 4.50 10.53
C CYS A 34 2.93 4.52 9.09
N PHE A 35 3.18 5.71 8.51
CA PHE A 35 3.69 5.86 7.14
C PHE A 35 5.16 6.29 7.08
N THR A 36 5.88 6.38 8.20
CA THR A 36 7.31 6.75 8.19
C THR A 36 8.14 5.81 7.32
N ASP A 37 7.75 4.54 7.28
CA ASP A 37 8.42 3.48 6.52
C ASP A 37 8.39 3.74 5.01
N PHE A 38 7.39 4.48 4.51
CA PHE A 38 7.31 4.85 3.08
C PHE A 38 8.44 5.78 2.65
N THR A 39 9.05 6.52 3.58
CA THR A 39 10.23 7.34 3.30
C THR A 39 11.39 6.48 2.82
N SER A 40 11.54 5.28 3.39
CA SER A 40 12.58 4.32 3.00
C SER A 40 12.26 3.59 1.70
N ILE A 41 10.96 3.40 1.41
CA ILE A 41 10.46 2.72 0.21
C ILE A 41 10.47 3.64 -1.01
N LYS A 42 10.30 4.96 -0.82
CA LYS A 42 10.22 5.95 -1.89
C LYS A 42 11.35 5.86 -2.94
N PRO A 43 12.65 5.85 -2.58
CA PRO A 43 13.73 5.74 -3.57
C PRO A 43 13.66 4.43 -4.36
N VAL A 44 13.38 3.34 -3.65
CA VAL A 44 13.20 2.00 -4.20
C VAL A 44 12.03 1.95 -5.21
N ALA A 45 10.88 2.52 -4.86
CA ALA A 45 9.73 2.64 -5.74
C ALA A 45 9.98 3.56 -6.94
N SER A 46 10.71 4.65 -6.73
CA SER A 46 11.06 5.61 -7.77
C SER A 46 11.92 4.96 -8.85
N TYR A 47 12.93 4.18 -8.46
CA TYR A 47 13.75 3.43 -9.42
C TYR A 47 12.90 2.46 -10.27
N LEU A 48 11.95 1.74 -9.67
CA LEU A 48 11.09 0.84 -10.46
C LEU A 48 10.21 1.56 -11.50
N CYS A 49 9.90 2.84 -11.27
CA CYS A 49 9.14 3.66 -12.21
C CYS A 49 10.04 4.30 -13.28
N PHE A 50 11.31 4.54 -12.95
CA PHE A 50 12.31 5.22 -13.77
C PHE A 50 13.67 4.50 -13.69
N PRO A 51 13.80 3.26 -14.21
CA PRO A 51 15.01 2.45 -14.04
C PRO A 51 16.25 3.02 -14.75
N PHE A 52 16.04 3.92 -15.72
CA PHE A 52 17.08 4.61 -16.49
C PHE A 52 17.08 6.13 -16.22
N GLY A 53 16.60 6.56 -15.05
CA GLY A 53 16.66 7.97 -14.65
C GLY A 53 18.10 8.48 -14.49
N GLU A 54 18.29 9.79 -14.61
CA GLU A 54 19.62 10.41 -14.39
C GLU A 54 20.04 10.31 -12.92
N GLY A 55 21.35 10.13 -12.67
CA GLY A 55 21.94 10.23 -11.33
C GLY A 55 21.63 9.07 -10.38
N ILE A 56 21.40 7.86 -10.91
CA ILE A 56 21.18 6.68 -10.07
C ILE A 56 22.50 6.27 -9.38
N ASP A 57 22.49 6.34 -8.04
CA ASP A 57 23.52 5.79 -7.18
C ASP A 57 23.26 4.29 -6.97
N VAL A 58 24.03 3.46 -7.68
CA VAL A 58 23.83 2.00 -7.71
C VAL A 58 24.13 1.37 -6.35
N ASP A 59 25.21 1.79 -5.69
CA ASP A 59 25.63 1.26 -4.38
C ASP A 59 24.56 1.55 -3.32
N TYR A 60 24.05 2.79 -3.31
CA TYR A 60 22.95 3.19 -2.43
C TYR A 60 21.69 2.37 -2.71
N MET A 61 21.30 2.23 -3.97
CA MET A 61 20.09 1.51 -4.35
C MET A 61 20.17 0.02 -4.01
N ALA A 62 21.29 -0.63 -4.35
CA ALA A 62 21.52 -2.03 -4.02
C ALA A 62 21.48 -2.26 -2.51
N SER A 63 22.08 -1.36 -1.73
CA SER A 63 22.06 -1.42 -0.26
C SER A 63 20.65 -1.31 0.31
N LYS A 64 19.82 -0.39 -0.22
CA LYS A 64 18.43 -0.23 0.20
C LYS A 64 17.56 -1.43 -0.16
N VAL A 65 17.71 -1.96 -1.37
CA VAL A 65 16.91 -3.09 -1.86
C VAL A 65 17.25 -4.37 -1.11
N ALA A 66 18.55 -4.64 -0.91
CA ALA A 66 19.01 -5.79 -0.14
C ALA A 66 18.46 -5.78 1.29
N ALA A 67 18.49 -4.62 1.95
CA ALA A 67 17.95 -4.46 3.30
C ALA A 67 16.42 -4.61 3.36
N LEU A 68 15.69 -4.11 2.35
CA LEU A 68 14.22 -4.12 2.36
C LEU A 68 13.61 -5.49 2.01
N PHE A 69 14.30 -6.29 1.18
CA PHE A 69 13.76 -7.55 0.64
C PHE A 69 14.60 -8.79 0.94
N GLU A 70 15.59 -8.68 1.83
CA GLU A 70 16.51 -9.77 2.21
C GLU A 70 17.18 -10.41 0.99
N LEU A 71 17.71 -9.57 0.10
CA LEU A 71 18.41 -9.98 -1.11
C LEU A 71 19.92 -9.84 -0.96
N ASP A 72 20.68 -10.54 -1.79
CA ASP A 72 22.13 -10.38 -1.85
C ASP A 72 22.50 -9.03 -2.46
N ASN A 73 23.22 -8.20 -1.70
CA ASN A 73 23.55 -6.84 -2.10
C ASN A 73 24.42 -6.80 -3.36
N SER A 74 25.46 -7.62 -3.44
CA SER A 74 26.39 -7.65 -4.57
C SER A 74 25.71 -8.15 -5.85
N ALA A 75 24.84 -9.15 -5.75
CA ALA A 75 24.06 -9.64 -6.87
C ALA A 75 23.07 -8.59 -7.38
N VAL A 76 22.39 -7.86 -6.47
CA VAL A 76 21.51 -6.75 -6.85
C VAL A 76 22.30 -5.64 -7.54
N GLU A 77 23.43 -5.22 -6.98
CA GLU A 77 24.30 -4.19 -7.55
C GLU A 77 24.75 -4.57 -8.97
N SER A 78 25.22 -5.81 -9.14
CA SER A 78 25.64 -6.34 -10.44
C SER A 78 24.51 -6.36 -11.46
N GLU A 79 23.29 -6.75 -11.06
CA GLU A 79 22.11 -6.73 -11.93
C GLU A 79 21.72 -5.30 -12.32
N ILE A 80 21.75 -4.33 -11.39
CA ILE A 80 21.46 -2.92 -11.67
C ILE A 80 22.48 -2.37 -12.66
N LEU A 81 23.78 -2.58 -12.44
CA LEU A 81 24.83 -2.14 -13.37
C LEU A 81 24.64 -2.77 -14.76
N THR A 82 24.33 -4.06 -14.80
CA THR A 82 24.08 -4.76 -16.06
C THR A 82 22.86 -4.20 -16.78
N LEU A 83 21.78 -3.89 -16.06
CA LEU A 83 20.56 -3.31 -16.63
C LEU A 83 20.80 -1.90 -17.15
N GLN A 84 21.52 -1.05 -16.40
CA GLN A 84 21.81 0.33 -16.80
C GLN A 84 22.66 0.43 -18.07
N ASN A 85 23.46 -0.59 -18.36
CA ASN A 85 24.27 -0.66 -19.58
C ASN A 85 23.56 -1.41 -20.72
N ASP A 86 22.30 -1.82 -20.56
CA ASP A 86 21.55 -2.60 -21.54
C ASP A 86 20.67 -1.67 -22.41
N ILE A 87 21.23 -1.24 -23.55
CA ILE A 87 20.59 -0.31 -24.51
C ILE A 87 19.26 -0.85 -25.03
N GLU A 88 19.14 -2.18 -25.21
CA GLU A 88 17.89 -2.78 -25.67
C GLU A 88 16.81 -2.61 -24.61
N MET A 89 17.13 -2.93 -23.35
CA MET A 89 16.20 -2.76 -22.24
C MET A 89 15.83 -1.30 -22.02
N GLU A 90 16.79 -0.37 -22.14
CA GLU A 90 16.55 1.07 -22.06
C GLU A 90 15.53 1.52 -23.12
N SER A 91 15.70 1.09 -24.38
CA SER A 91 14.77 1.43 -25.47
C SER A 91 13.36 0.90 -25.26
N ARG A 92 13.22 -0.19 -24.49
CA ARG A 92 11.94 -0.86 -24.18
C ARG A 92 11.32 -0.34 -22.88
N ALA A 93 12.07 0.40 -22.06
CA ALA A 93 11.56 1.01 -20.85
C ALA A 93 10.67 2.21 -21.23
N THR A 94 9.37 2.08 -21.01
CA THR A 94 8.45 3.23 -21.09
C THR A 94 8.37 3.88 -19.71
N PRO A 95 8.86 5.12 -19.51
CA PRO A 95 8.79 5.79 -18.22
C PRO A 95 7.34 5.85 -17.71
N GLY A 96 7.13 5.52 -16.43
CA GLY A 96 5.82 5.63 -15.78
C GLY A 96 4.80 4.52 -16.11
N LYS A 97 5.12 3.55 -16.99
CA LYS A 97 4.26 2.39 -17.23
C LYS A 97 4.56 1.29 -16.20
N LYS A 98 3.63 1.09 -15.26
CA LYS A 98 3.81 0.15 -14.13
C LYS A 98 3.75 -1.31 -14.59
N GLY A 99 4.67 -2.14 -14.08
CA GLY A 99 4.56 -3.61 -14.06
C GLY A 99 5.02 -4.35 -15.32
N ASP A 100 4.71 -3.85 -16.53
CA ASP A 100 4.99 -4.60 -17.77
C ASP A 100 6.50 -4.76 -18.05
N PHE A 101 7.29 -3.72 -17.80
CA PHE A 101 8.74 -3.71 -18.10
C PHE A 101 9.50 -4.80 -17.32
N TRP A 102 9.25 -4.91 -16.02
CA TRP A 102 9.96 -5.85 -15.14
C TRP A 102 9.66 -7.32 -15.49
N ASN A 103 8.54 -7.59 -16.17
CA ASN A 103 8.22 -8.91 -16.71
C ASN A 103 8.97 -9.25 -18.01
N LEU A 104 9.56 -8.26 -18.69
CA LEU A 104 10.37 -8.47 -19.90
C LEU A 104 11.80 -8.95 -19.58
N LEU A 105 12.26 -8.72 -18.34
CA LEU A 105 13.58 -9.14 -17.90
C LEU A 105 13.66 -10.68 -17.83
N MET A 106 14.75 -11.25 -18.34
CA MET A 106 15.01 -12.69 -18.25
C MET A 106 15.31 -13.11 -16.80
N GLU A 107 14.63 -14.14 -16.31
CA GLU A 107 14.82 -14.64 -14.92
C GLU A 107 16.24 -15.02 -14.60
N GLN A 108 16.94 -15.62 -15.57
CA GLN A 108 18.29 -16.11 -15.39
C GLN A 108 19.31 -14.97 -15.31
N LYS A 109 19.01 -13.82 -15.93
CA LYS A 109 19.89 -12.64 -15.97
C LYS A 109 19.58 -11.64 -14.86
N TYR A 110 18.31 -11.53 -14.45
CA TYR A 110 17.83 -10.53 -13.49
C TYR A 110 16.91 -11.11 -12.40
N PRO A 111 17.30 -12.19 -11.70
CA PRO A 111 16.45 -12.83 -10.71
C PRO A 111 16.10 -11.88 -9.55
N ASN A 112 17.06 -11.07 -9.08
CA ASN A 112 16.85 -10.20 -7.93
C ASN A 112 16.00 -8.97 -8.29
N LEU A 113 16.23 -8.34 -9.44
CA LEU A 113 15.42 -7.21 -9.90
C LEU A 113 13.95 -7.60 -10.14
N ARG A 114 13.70 -8.80 -10.70
CA ARG A 114 12.33 -9.31 -10.86
C ARG A 114 11.67 -9.58 -9.51
N ARG A 115 12.39 -10.20 -8.58
CA ARG A 115 11.90 -10.47 -7.23
C ARG A 115 11.60 -9.17 -6.47
N TRP A 116 12.49 -8.19 -6.56
CA TRP A 116 12.27 -6.86 -6.01
C TRP A 116 10.99 -6.22 -6.60
N ALA A 117 10.84 -6.17 -7.92
CA ALA A 117 9.66 -5.59 -8.56
C ALA A 117 8.35 -6.27 -8.13
N LEU A 118 8.37 -7.60 -8.03
CA LEU A 118 7.24 -8.39 -7.55
C LEU A 118 6.91 -8.07 -6.09
N ASN A 119 7.90 -8.11 -5.20
CA ASN A 119 7.72 -7.86 -3.77
C ASN A 119 7.17 -6.45 -3.52
N LEU A 120 7.70 -5.44 -4.22
CA LEU A 120 7.21 -4.07 -4.07
C LEU A 120 5.77 -3.94 -4.56
N THR A 121 5.44 -4.56 -5.70
CA THR A 121 4.06 -4.57 -6.22
C THR A 121 3.11 -5.27 -5.24
N ALA A 122 3.53 -6.38 -4.64
CA ALA A 122 2.77 -7.12 -3.65
C ALA A 122 2.52 -6.31 -2.36
N LEU A 123 3.50 -5.52 -1.91
CA LEU A 123 3.35 -4.64 -0.75
C LEU A 123 2.16 -3.69 -0.95
N PHE A 124 2.13 -2.96 -2.06
CA PHE A 124 1.01 -2.06 -2.37
C PHE A 124 -0.32 -2.81 -2.60
N GLY A 125 -0.28 -3.98 -3.24
CA GLY A 125 -1.47 -4.81 -3.44
C GLY A 125 -2.08 -5.31 -2.14
N SER A 126 -1.26 -5.77 -1.19
CA SER A 126 -1.73 -6.24 0.12
C SER A 126 -2.36 -5.12 0.95
N THR A 127 -1.79 -3.91 0.94
CA THR A 127 -2.35 -2.75 1.64
C THR A 127 -3.72 -2.40 1.07
N TYR A 128 -3.84 -2.31 -0.26
CA TYR A 128 -5.13 -2.06 -0.92
C TYR A 128 -6.18 -3.12 -0.60
N LEU A 129 -5.80 -4.41 -0.63
CA LEU A 129 -6.70 -5.51 -0.30
C LEU A 129 -7.15 -5.45 1.17
N CYS A 130 -6.24 -5.14 2.09
CA CYS A 130 -6.55 -4.95 3.51
C CYS A 130 -7.53 -3.79 3.72
N GLU A 131 -7.26 -2.62 3.13
CA GLU A 131 -8.15 -1.43 3.20
C GLU A 131 -9.54 -1.74 2.64
N THR A 132 -9.59 -2.46 1.51
CA THR A 132 -10.83 -2.91 0.87
C THR A 132 -11.58 -3.89 1.78
N ALA A 133 -10.89 -4.87 2.36
CA ALA A 133 -11.45 -5.82 3.31
C ALA A 133 -12.03 -5.13 4.55
N PHE A 134 -11.29 -4.18 5.16
CA PHE A 134 -11.78 -3.41 6.31
C PHE A 134 -13.02 -2.58 5.97
N SER A 135 -13.02 -1.94 4.80
CA SER A 135 -14.17 -1.18 4.30
C SER A 135 -15.41 -2.07 4.13
N HIS A 136 -15.26 -3.23 3.48
CA HIS A 136 -16.35 -4.21 3.34
C HIS A 136 -16.80 -4.75 4.69
N MET A 137 -15.87 -5.03 5.62
CA MET A 137 -16.21 -5.51 6.96
C MET A 137 -17.11 -4.50 7.68
N LYS A 138 -16.80 -3.21 7.59
CA LYS A 138 -17.58 -2.13 8.18
C LYS A 138 -19.01 -2.09 7.60
N ILE A 139 -19.14 -2.23 6.29
CA ILE A 139 -20.44 -2.27 5.60
C ILE A 139 -21.25 -3.51 6.00
N ILE A 140 -20.66 -4.70 5.95
CA ILE A 140 -21.31 -5.98 6.26
C ILE A 140 -21.78 -6.00 7.71
N LYS A 141 -20.92 -5.63 8.66
CA LYS A 141 -21.28 -5.57 10.08
C LYS A 141 -22.31 -4.48 10.37
N SER A 142 -22.29 -3.35 9.67
CA SER A 142 -23.32 -2.32 9.83
C SER A 142 -24.70 -2.79 9.38
N LYS A 143 -24.77 -3.59 8.30
CA LYS A 143 -26.04 -4.04 7.71
C LYS A 143 -26.67 -5.22 8.46
N TYR A 144 -25.86 -6.10 9.04
CA TYR A 144 -26.32 -7.36 9.65
C TYR A 144 -25.87 -7.54 11.11
N ARG A 145 -25.69 -6.41 11.82
CA ARG A 145 -24.99 -6.32 13.12
C ARG A 145 -25.49 -7.28 14.21
N SER A 146 -26.74 -7.69 14.16
CA SER A 146 -27.40 -8.46 15.23
C SER A 146 -27.47 -9.97 14.98
N THR A 147 -27.12 -10.46 13.79
CA THR A 147 -27.34 -11.86 13.37
C THR A 147 -26.15 -12.51 12.68
N MET A 148 -25.09 -11.75 12.35
CA MET A 148 -23.93 -12.24 11.62
C MET A 148 -22.92 -12.93 12.56
N THR A 149 -22.64 -14.22 12.33
CA THR A 149 -21.53 -14.91 13.02
C THR A 149 -20.21 -14.70 12.27
N ASP A 150 -19.07 -14.94 12.94
CA ASP A 150 -17.74 -14.75 12.34
C ASP A 150 -17.52 -15.60 11.08
N ILE A 151 -18.09 -16.81 11.02
CA ILE A 151 -18.01 -17.69 9.84
C ILE A 151 -18.67 -17.02 8.63
N HIS A 152 -19.85 -16.43 8.83
CA HIS A 152 -20.58 -15.74 7.77
C HIS A 152 -19.84 -14.46 7.35
N LEU A 153 -19.26 -13.73 8.31
CA LEU A 153 -18.47 -12.53 8.01
C LEU A 153 -17.25 -12.85 7.14
N VAL A 154 -16.50 -13.92 7.47
CA VAL A 154 -15.34 -14.37 6.69
C VAL A 154 -15.77 -14.76 5.27
N ALA A 155 -16.87 -15.50 5.13
CA ALA A 155 -17.38 -15.88 3.81
C ALA A 155 -17.77 -14.65 2.96
N CYS A 156 -18.48 -13.69 3.55
CA CYS A 156 -18.86 -12.44 2.86
C CYS A 156 -17.65 -11.58 2.50
N LEU A 157 -16.65 -11.48 3.38
CA LEU A 157 -15.42 -10.75 3.09
C LEU A 157 -14.63 -11.39 1.95
N ARG A 158 -14.47 -12.71 1.97
CA ARG A 158 -13.79 -13.44 0.90
C ARG A 158 -14.48 -13.25 -0.45
N PHE A 159 -15.81 -13.21 -0.45
CA PHE A 159 -16.57 -12.91 -1.65
C PHE A 159 -16.34 -11.47 -2.13
N ALA A 160 -16.45 -10.50 -1.24
CA ALA A 160 -16.34 -9.07 -1.55
C ALA A 160 -14.93 -8.64 -2.03
N THR A 161 -13.88 -9.32 -1.57
CA THR A 161 -12.49 -9.01 -1.95
C THR A 161 -11.95 -9.89 -3.07
N SER A 162 -12.72 -10.87 -3.56
CA SER A 162 -12.31 -11.71 -4.68
C SER A 162 -12.62 -11.08 -6.03
N SER A 163 -11.80 -11.38 -7.03
CA SER A 163 -12.10 -11.11 -8.45
C SER A 163 -13.02 -12.17 -9.08
N TYR A 164 -13.52 -13.12 -8.28
CA TYR A 164 -14.35 -14.22 -8.77
C TYR A 164 -15.78 -13.73 -9.00
N CYS A 165 -16.24 -13.81 -10.25
CA CYS A 165 -17.64 -13.64 -10.62
C CYS A 165 -18.30 -15.03 -10.75
N PRO A 166 -19.23 -15.41 -9.85
CA PRO A 166 -20.05 -16.60 -10.04
C PRO A 166 -20.86 -16.51 -11.33
N ALA A 167 -21.03 -17.63 -12.02
CA ALA A 167 -21.93 -17.72 -13.18
C ALA A 167 -23.40 -17.72 -12.72
N TYR A 168 -23.91 -16.53 -12.38
CA TYR A 168 -25.26 -16.34 -11.84
C TYR A 168 -26.36 -16.91 -12.74
N GLU A 169 -26.16 -16.84 -14.06
CA GLU A 169 -27.09 -17.38 -15.06
C GLU A 169 -27.30 -18.89 -14.90
N LYS A 170 -26.22 -19.65 -14.63
CA LYS A 170 -26.30 -21.10 -14.43
C LYS A 170 -26.98 -21.46 -13.11
N LEU A 171 -26.79 -20.63 -12.08
CA LEU A 171 -27.44 -20.81 -10.79
C LEU A 171 -28.94 -20.51 -10.88
N ALA A 172 -29.32 -19.40 -11.51
CA ALA A 172 -30.73 -19.01 -11.69
C ALA A 172 -31.50 -19.95 -12.62
N ALA A 173 -30.82 -20.61 -13.57
CA ALA A 173 -31.44 -21.61 -14.44
C ALA A 173 -31.59 -23.01 -13.78
N SER A 174 -30.99 -23.22 -12.60
CA SER A 174 -31.04 -24.49 -11.86
C SER A 174 -32.05 -24.51 -10.70
N SER A 175 -32.82 -23.43 -10.54
CA SER A 175 -33.85 -23.22 -9.53
C SER A 175 -35.25 -23.24 -10.11
#